data_AF-A0A7D9HX76-F1
#
_entry.id   AF-A0A7D9HX76-F1
#
_cell.length_a   1.000
_cell.length_b   1.000
_cell.length_c   1.000
_cell.angle_alpha   90.00
_cell.angle_beta   90.00
_cell.angle_gamma   90.00
#
_symmetry.space_group_name_H-M   'P 1'
#
loop_
_entity.id
_entity.type
_entity.pdbx_description
1 polymer ?
#
loop_
_entity_poly.entity_id
_entity_poly.type
_entity_poly.pdbx_seq_one_letter_code
_entity_poly.pdbx_strand_id
1 'polypeptide(L)'
;MAVKNNSQIHWEKFKEIRNKVNSELTKAKTAFFCNKFENCAQSKDMKHSWKLINILLGKNKKSNNISQLKCDDVVISDDTLKAEAFNDFFVNIGVNLANEIENDSPCTNFSDDENYHSNYYSNINFKFSEISMDDIICQLRNLKISKSTGIDNIPAIALKLSAE
;
A
#
# COMPACT_ATOMS: atom_id res chain seq x y z
N MET A 1 -47.01 7.04 19.33
CA MET A 1 -48.40 6.52 19.36
C MET A 1 -48.47 5.01 19.24
N ALA A 2 -47.77 4.34 18.31
CA ALA A 2 -47.81 2.86 18.17
C ALA A 2 -47.36 2.09 19.43
N VAL A 3 -46.21 2.46 20.03
CA VAL A 3 -45.71 1.84 21.28
C VAL A 3 -46.55 2.24 22.50
N LYS A 4 -47.28 3.37 22.42
CA LYS A 4 -48.06 3.94 23.53
C LYS A 4 -49.50 3.41 23.62
N ASN A 5 -50.09 3.01 22.49
CA ASN A 5 -51.51 2.60 22.38
C ASN A 5 -51.71 1.12 22.02
N ASN A 6 -50.64 0.31 21.89
CA ASN A 6 -50.66 -1.12 21.49
C ASN A 6 -51.67 -1.49 20.38
N SER A 7 -51.93 -0.55 19.46
CA SER A 7 -52.96 -0.68 18.43
C SER A 7 -52.34 -1.29 17.18
N GLN A 8 -52.88 -2.43 16.77
CA GLN A 8 -52.46 -3.18 15.59
C GLN A 8 -52.45 -2.31 14.31
N ILE A 9 -53.45 -1.44 14.17
CA ILE A 9 -53.60 -0.51 13.02
C ILE A 9 -52.42 0.47 12.95
N HIS A 10 -51.99 1.00 14.10
CA HIS A 10 -50.85 1.92 14.13
C HIS A 10 -49.52 1.21 13.81
N TRP A 11 -49.39 -0.06 14.18
CA TRP A 11 -48.23 -0.88 13.84
C TRP A 11 -48.16 -1.23 12.35
N GLU A 12 -49.29 -1.57 11.74
CA GLU A 12 -49.38 -1.84 10.31
C GLU A 12 -49.03 -0.60 9.49
N LYS A 13 -49.59 0.56 9.85
CA LYS A 13 -49.29 1.83 9.21
C LYS A 13 -47.82 2.25 9.37
N PHE A 14 -47.22 1.98 10.54
CA PHE A 14 -45.78 2.19 10.74
C PHE A 14 -44.94 1.29 9.82
N LYS A 15 -45.26 -0.01 9.73
CA LYS A 15 -44.55 -0.95 8.86
C LYS A 15 -44.65 -0.54 7.39
N GLU A 16 -45.83 -0.12 6.94
CA GLU A 16 -46.07 0.35 5.58
C GLU A 16 -45.17 1.56 5.26
N ILE A 17 -45.20 2.59 6.11
CA ILE A 17 -44.37 3.79 5.95
C ILE A 17 -42.88 3.43 5.99
N ARG A 18 -42.44 2.60 6.94
CA ARG A 18 -41.05 2.15 7.04
C ARG A 18 -40.59 1.44 5.77
N ASN A 19 -41.42 0.54 5.24
CA ASN A 19 -41.10 -0.21 4.03
C ASN A 19 -41.06 0.70 2.80
N LYS A 20 -41.98 1.67 2.71
CA LYS A 20 -41.97 2.69 1.66
C LYS A 20 -40.70 3.53 1.71
N VAL A 21 -40.34 4.05 2.87
CA VAL A 21 -39.10 4.83 3.08
C VAL A 21 -37.87 4.01 2.74
N ASN A 22 -37.78 2.76 3.21
CA ASN A 22 -36.66 1.88 2.88
C ASN A 22 -36.56 1.59 1.37
N SER A 23 -37.72 1.42 0.71
CA SER A 23 -37.77 1.22 -0.74
C SER A 23 -37.26 2.46 -1.49
N GLU A 24 -37.75 3.65 -1.13
CA GLU A 24 -37.32 4.92 -1.73
C GLU A 24 -35.84 5.20 -1.47
N LEU A 25 -35.35 4.96 -0.25
CA LEU A 25 -33.94 5.11 0.11
C LEU A 25 -33.05 4.18 -0.72
N THR A 26 -33.48 2.92 -0.90
CA THR A 26 -32.74 1.95 -1.71
C THR A 26 -32.69 2.39 -3.17
N LYS A 27 -33.84 2.80 -3.74
CA LYS A 27 -33.90 3.32 -5.11
C LYS A 27 -32.99 4.53 -5.32
N ALA A 28 -33.01 5.49 -4.39
CA ALA A 28 -32.17 6.69 -4.46
C ALA A 28 -30.67 6.34 -4.40
N LYS A 29 -30.27 5.43 -3.51
CA LYS A 29 -28.88 4.95 -3.41
C LYS A 29 -28.44 4.26 -4.70
N THR A 30 -29.25 3.35 -5.23
CA THR A 30 -28.95 2.65 -6.48
C THR A 30 -28.80 3.63 -7.64
N ALA A 31 -29.75 4.56 -7.81
CA ALA A 31 -29.71 5.56 -8.86
C ALA A 31 -28.43 6.43 -8.79
N PHE A 32 -28.04 6.86 -7.59
CA PHE A 32 -26.81 7.64 -7.38
C PHE A 32 -25.56 6.88 -7.84
N PHE A 33 -25.39 5.63 -7.40
CA PHE A 33 -24.20 4.86 -7.75
C PHE A 33 -24.19 4.44 -9.23
N CYS A 34 -25.34 4.03 -9.79
CA CYS A 34 -25.46 3.74 -11.22
C CYS A 34 -25.03 4.94 -12.07
N ASN A 35 -25.56 6.13 -11.79
CA ASN A 35 -25.18 7.34 -12.53
C ASN A 35 -23.70 7.67 -12.37
N LYS A 36 -23.12 7.50 -11.17
CA LYS A 36 -21.67 7.71 -10.96
C LYS A 36 -20.81 6.72 -11.76
N PHE A 37 -21.21 5.45 -11.83
CA PHE A 37 -20.49 4.44 -12.62
C PHE A 37 -20.61 4.68 -14.13
N GLU A 38 -21.79 5.09 -14.62
CA GLU A 38 -21.99 5.47 -16.03
C GLU A 38 -21.04 6.61 -16.43
N ASN A 39 -20.96 7.66 -15.60
CA ASN A 39 -20.04 8.78 -15.84
C ASN A 39 -18.57 8.31 -15.87
N CYS A 40 -18.16 7.43 -14.96
CA CYS A 40 -16.79 6.91 -14.94
C CYS A 40 -16.47 6.02 -16.16
N ALA A 41 -17.45 5.27 -16.65
CA ALA A 41 -17.33 4.46 -17.86
C ALA A 41 -17.15 5.34 -19.11
N GLN A 42 -17.89 6.44 -19.21
CA GLN A 42 -17.77 7.41 -20.29
C GLN A 42 -16.41 8.14 -20.28
N SER A 43 -15.94 8.54 -19.10
CA SER A 43 -14.67 9.27 -18.95
C SER A 43 -13.42 8.38 -18.95
N LYS A 44 -13.57 7.05 -19.04
CA LYS A 44 -12.49 6.05 -18.92
C LYS A 44 -11.63 6.21 -17.65
N ASP A 45 -12.21 6.77 -16.59
CA ASP A 45 -11.49 7.04 -15.34
C ASP A 45 -11.57 5.84 -14.39
N MET A 46 -10.68 4.87 -14.63
CA MET A 46 -10.56 3.66 -13.83
C MET A 46 -10.28 3.95 -12.35
N LYS A 47 -9.57 5.04 -12.03
CA LYS A 47 -9.22 5.40 -10.66
C LYS A 47 -10.46 5.82 -9.87
N HIS A 48 -11.35 6.59 -10.48
CA HIS A 48 -12.62 6.97 -9.87
C HIS A 48 -13.59 5.78 -9.72
N SER A 49 -13.63 4.87 -10.69
CA SER A 49 -14.40 3.62 -10.57
C SER A 49 -13.98 2.80 -9.35
N TRP A 50 -12.68 2.56 -9.17
CA TRP A 50 -12.17 1.84 -8.00
C TRP A 50 -12.45 2.56 -6.68
N LYS A 51 -12.44 3.90 -6.68
CA LYS A 51 -12.81 4.69 -5.51
C LYS A 51 -14.29 4.47 -5.13
N LEU A 52 -15.20 4.45 -6.10
CA LEU A 52 -16.63 4.17 -5.88
C LEU A 52 -16.86 2.74 -5.38
N ILE A 53 -16.16 1.76 -5.95
CA ILE A 53 -16.22 0.36 -5.49
C ILE A 53 -15.76 0.25 -4.03
N ASN A 54 -14.66 0.91 -3.66
CA ASN A 54 -14.18 0.90 -2.29
C ASN A 54 -15.16 1.54 -1.31
N ILE A 55 -15.86 2.61 -1.71
CA ILE A 55 -16.93 3.22 -0.90
C ILE A 55 -18.08 2.22 -0.70
N LEU A 56 -18.52 1.54 -1.75
CA LEU A 56 -19.60 0.54 -1.68
C LEU A 56 -19.25 -0.66 -0.81
N LEU A 57 -18.00 -1.12 -0.87
CA LEU A 57 -17.49 -2.21 -0.05
C LEU A 57 -17.18 -1.79 1.39
N GLY A 58 -17.37 -0.51 1.75
CA GLY A 58 -16.99 0.01 3.07
C GLY A 58 -15.48 0.00 3.32
N LYS A 59 -14.67 -0.16 2.28
CA LYS A 59 -13.19 -0.12 2.31
C LYS A 59 -12.67 1.32 2.35
N ASN A 60 -13.35 2.17 3.11
CA ASN A 60 -12.86 3.52 3.37
C ASN A 60 -11.53 3.37 4.12
N LYS A 61 -10.52 4.16 3.73
CA LYS A 61 -9.26 4.21 4.47
C LYS A 61 -9.59 4.63 5.90
N LYS A 62 -9.52 3.71 6.84
CA LYS A 62 -9.41 4.09 8.24
C LYS A 62 -8.11 4.87 8.35
N SER A 63 -8.20 6.09 8.86
CA SER A 63 -7.01 6.89 9.17
C SER A 63 -6.31 6.18 10.32
N ASN A 64 -5.37 5.28 10.00
CA ASN A 64 -4.53 4.62 11.00
C ASN A 64 -3.44 5.60 11.44
N ASN A 65 -3.85 6.75 11.97
CA ASN A 65 -2.91 7.71 12.53
C ASN A 65 -2.41 7.13 13.85
N ILE A 66 -1.10 6.98 13.97
CA ILE A 66 -0.46 6.62 15.23
C ILE A 66 -0.65 7.82 16.15
N SER A 67 -1.60 7.71 17.07
CA SER A 67 -1.91 8.81 17.99
C SER A 67 -0.78 9.00 19.01
N GLN A 68 -0.18 7.89 19.46
CA GLN A 68 0.92 7.88 20.42
C GLN A 68 1.85 6.71 20.10
N LEU A 69 3.14 6.91 20.37
CA LEU A 69 4.20 5.92 20.29
C LEU A 69 4.82 5.78 21.68
N LYS A 70 4.91 4.56 22.21
CA LYS A 70 5.63 4.30 23.46
C LYS A 70 7.03 3.78 23.10
N CYS A 71 8.05 4.58 23.41
CA CYS A 71 9.45 4.19 23.32
C CYS A 71 9.97 4.07 24.74
N ASP A 72 10.35 2.86 25.15
CA ASP A 72 10.73 2.53 26.53
C ASP A 72 9.65 2.98 27.54
N ASP A 73 9.97 3.91 28.44
CA ASP A 73 9.05 4.47 29.44
C ASP A 73 8.43 5.82 29.02
N VAL A 74 8.71 6.30 27.81
CA VAL A 74 8.24 7.61 27.32
C VAL A 74 7.12 7.43 26.31
N VAL A 75 6.02 8.17 26.50
CA VAL A 75 4.90 8.25 25.56
C VAL A 75 5.04 9.50 24.70
N ILE A 76 5.33 9.30 23.42
CA ILE A 76 5.52 10.35 22.42
C ILE A 76 4.21 10.53 21.65
N SER A 77 3.66 11.74 21.64
CA SER A 77 2.44 12.07 20.88
C SER A 77 2.73 12.97 19.67
N ASP A 78 3.83 13.72 19.70
CA ASP A 78 4.26 14.65 18.65
C ASP A 78 4.71 13.91 17.38
N ASP A 79 4.29 14.41 16.21
CA ASP A 79 4.55 13.75 14.92
C ASP A 79 6.02 13.78 14.52
N THR A 80 6.74 14.87 14.82
CA THR A 80 8.17 14.99 14.51
C THR A 80 8.98 14.05 15.40
N LEU A 81 8.70 14.04 16.71
CA LEU A 81 9.37 13.14 17.64
C LEU A 81 9.09 11.66 17.33
N LYS A 82 7.88 11.32 16.83
CA LYS A 82 7.58 9.97 16.34
C LYS A 82 8.45 9.61 15.15
N ALA A 83 8.63 10.52 14.20
CA ALA A 83 9.46 10.29 13.02
C ALA A 83 10.94 10.11 13.40
N GLU A 84 11.44 10.93 14.31
CA GLU A 84 12.81 10.82 14.85
C GLU A 84 13.00 9.48 15.56
N ALA A 85 12.09 9.08 16.44
CA ALA A 85 12.16 7.78 17.13
C ALA A 85 12.16 6.59 16.17
N PHE A 86 11.36 6.64 15.09
CA PHE A 86 11.41 5.60 14.05
C PHE A 86 12.75 5.59 13.32
N ASN A 87 13.26 6.76 12.93
CA ASN A 87 14.54 6.88 12.26
C ASN A 87 15.66 6.29 13.11
N ASP A 88 15.72 6.69 14.38
CA ASP A 88 16.73 6.22 15.32
C ASP A 88 16.65 4.70 15.52
N PHE A 89 15.45 4.13 15.62
CA PHE A 89 15.28 2.69 15.70
C PHE A 89 15.81 1.98 14.44
N PHE A 90 15.35 2.36 13.24
CA PHE A 90 15.66 1.62 12.02
C PHE A 90 17.10 1.81 11.53
N VAL A 91 17.73 2.94 11.83
CA VAL A 91 19.16 3.16 11.53
C VAL A 91 20.04 2.31 12.45
N ASN A 92 19.67 2.18 13.73
CA ASN A 92 20.54 1.56 14.73
C ASN A 92 20.25 0.07 14.97
N ILE A 93 19.07 -0.45 14.60
CA ILE A 93 18.69 -1.84 14.89
C ILE A 93 19.72 -2.86 14.38
N GLY A 94 20.30 -2.63 13.20
CA GLY A 94 21.32 -3.51 12.65
C GLY A 94 22.61 -3.54 13.48
N VAL A 95 23.09 -2.36 13.91
CA VAL A 95 24.28 -2.23 14.75
C VAL A 95 24.03 -2.79 16.15
N ASN A 96 22.86 -2.52 16.72
CA ASN A 96 22.47 -3.00 18.04
C ASN A 96 22.41 -4.53 18.07
N LEU A 97 21.75 -5.15 17.07
CA LEU A 97 21.71 -6.61 16.95
C LEU A 97 23.09 -7.22 16.72
N ALA A 98 23.93 -6.59 15.90
CA ALA A 98 25.29 -7.07 15.66
C ALA A 98 26.14 -7.06 16.94
N ASN A 99 25.92 -6.09 17.83
CA ASN A 99 26.61 -6.00 19.12
C ASN A 99 26.05 -6.95 20.19
N GLU A 100 24.77 -7.32 20.12
CA GLU A 100 24.11 -8.27 21.02
C GLU A 100 24.42 -9.73 20.70
N ILE A 101 24.78 -10.03 19.44
CA ILE A 101 25.33 -11.33 19.09
C ILE A 101 26.71 -11.41 19.75
N GLU A 102 26.76 -12.09 20.90
CA GLU A 102 28.02 -12.44 21.55
C GLU A 102 28.94 -13.08 20.51
N ASN A 103 30.22 -12.70 20.50
CA ASN A 103 31.28 -13.34 19.71
C ASN A 103 31.54 -14.77 20.22
N ASP A 104 30.48 -15.56 20.45
CA ASP A 104 30.55 -16.96 20.81
C ASP A 104 30.96 -17.73 19.56
N SER A 105 32.27 -17.68 19.37
CA SER A 105 33.00 -18.00 18.16
C SER A 105 32.62 -17.08 17.00
N PRO A 106 33.59 -16.53 16.24
CA PRO A 106 33.27 -16.23 14.87
C PRO A 106 32.68 -17.52 14.29
N CYS A 107 31.68 -17.43 13.42
CA CYS A 107 31.46 -18.49 12.43
C CYS A 107 32.67 -18.52 11.47
N THR A 108 33.88 -18.70 12.00
CA THR A 108 35.09 -19.15 11.31
C THR A 108 35.09 -20.66 11.15
N ASN A 109 34.04 -21.34 11.60
CA ASN A 109 33.69 -22.66 11.07
C ASN A 109 32.97 -22.54 9.71
N PHE A 110 33.35 -21.57 8.87
CA PHE A 110 33.66 -21.97 7.50
C PHE A 110 34.92 -22.80 7.63
N SER A 111 34.76 -24.07 7.99
CA SER A 111 35.73 -25.06 7.58
C SER A 111 35.99 -24.76 6.11
N ASP A 112 37.25 -24.48 5.76
CA ASP A 112 37.78 -24.50 4.40
C ASP A 112 37.64 -25.93 3.83
N ASP A 113 36.42 -26.45 3.87
CA ASP A 113 36.01 -27.63 3.19
C ASP A 113 35.69 -27.11 1.78
N GLU A 114 36.75 -26.95 0.98
CA GLU A 114 36.69 -26.57 -0.44
C GLU A 114 35.69 -27.45 -1.24
N ASN A 115 35.20 -28.54 -0.64
CA ASN A 115 34.18 -29.44 -1.18
C ASN A 115 32.71 -29.04 -0.95
N TYR A 116 32.37 -28.17 0.01
CA TYR A 116 30.95 -27.83 0.24
C TYR A 116 30.41 -26.74 -0.70
N HIS A 117 31.28 -25.93 -1.30
CA HIS A 117 30.87 -24.92 -2.28
C HIS A 117 30.90 -25.40 -3.74
N SER A 118 31.59 -26.50 -4.06
CA SER A 118 31.74 -26.93 -5.46
C SER A 118 30.48 -27.59 -6.03
N ASN A 119 29.64 -28.24 -5.20
CA ASN A 119 28.56 -29.09 -5.71
C ASN A 119 27.18 -28.42 -5.81
N TYR A 120 26.99 -27.22 -5.24
CA TYR A 120 25.72 -26.48 -5.34
C TYR A 120 25.72 -25.39 -6.43
N TYR A 121 26.91 -24.91 -6.81
CA TYR A 121 27.08 -23.90 -7.86
C TYR A 121 27.63 -24.45 -9.18
N SER A 122 28.04 -25.73 -9.23
CA SER A 122 28.55 -26.39 -10.44
C SER A 122 27.57 -26.40 -11.62
N ASN A 123 26.27 -26.16 -11.37
CA ASN A 123 25.22 -26.11 -12.41
C ASN A 123 24.66 -24.70 -12.67
N ILE A 124 25.16 -23.64 -12.02
CA ILE A 124 24.69 -22.28 -12.30
C ILE A 124 25.63 -21.63 -13.31
N ASN A 125 25.38 -21.90 -14.58
CA ASN A 125 26.01 -21.19 -15.69
C ASN A 125 25.35 -19.80 -15.87
N PHE A 126 25.48 -18.93 -14.87
CA PHE A 126 25.06 -17.55 -15.01
C PHE A 126 26.09 -16.80 -15.85
N LYS A 127 25.64 -16.27 -16.99
CA LYS A 127 26.42 -15.39 -17.84
C LYS A 127 25.58 -14.17 -18.16
N PHE A 128 26.18 -13.00 -18.06
CA PHE A 128 25.57 -11.79 -18.62
C PHE A 128 25.52 -11.94 -20.14
N SER A 129 24.35 -11.69 -20.72
CA SER A 129 24.20 -11.53 -22.16
C SER A 129 24.62 -10.11 -22.55
N GLU A 130 25.17 -9.96 -23.75
CA GLU A 130 25.30 -8.64 -24.34
C GLU A 130 23.91 -8.00 -24.50
N ILE A 131 23.81 -6.72 -24.17
CA ILE A 131 22.57 -5.96 -24.23
C ILE A 131 22.51 -5.27 -25.59
N SER A 132 21.39 -5.41 -26.31
CA SER A 132 21.18 -4.69 -27.57
C SER A 132 20.90 -3.21 -27.33
N MET A 133 21.32 -2.36 -28.28
CA MET A 133 20.92 -0.94 -28.28
C MET A 133 19.39 -0.77 -28.32
N ASP A 134 18.68 -1.68 -29.00
CA ASP A 134 17.21 -1.64 -29.04
C ASP A 134 16.60 -1.88 -27.65
N ASP A 135 17.19 -2.78 -26.86
CA ASP A 135 16.75 -3.03 -25.49
C ASP A 135 16.97 -1.80 -24.61
N ILE A 136 18.14 -1.15 -24.74
CA ILE A 136 18.46 0.08 -24.01
C ILE A 136 17.45 1.18 -24.34
N ILE A 137 17.21 1.43 -25.64
CA ILE A 137 16.24 2.43 -26.11
C ILE A 137 14.84 2.10 -25.59
N CYS A 138 14.41 0.84 -25.65
CA CYS A 138 13.12 0.41 -25.13
C CYS A 138 12.99 0.66 -23.62
N GLN A 139 14.02 0.34 -22.82
CA GLN A 139 13.99 0.61 -21.39
C GLN A 139 13.93 2.10 -21.09
N LEU A 140 14.75 2.92 -21.76
CA LEU A 140 14.76 4.38 -21.59
C LEU A 140 13.41 5.02 -21.94
N ARG A 141 12.77 4.58 -23.03
CA ARG A 141 11.42 5.06 -23.41
C ARG A 141 10.34 4.64 -22.42
N ASN A 142 10.51 3.52 -21.74
CA ASN A 142 9.57 3.02 -20.74
C ASN A 142 9.76 3.62 -19.34
N LEU A 143 10.76 4.49 -19.13
CA LEU A 143 10.94 5.17 -17.84
C LEU A 143 9.71 6.00 -17.45
N LYS A 144 9.35 5.91 -16.17
CA LYS A 144 8.28 6.69 -15.55
C LYS A 144 8.83 8.05 -15.11
N ILE A 145 8.48 9.08 -15.85
CA ILE A 145 8.93 10.47 -15.62
C ILE A 145 8.47 11.01 -14.25
N SER A 146 7.37 10.48 -13.70
CA SER A 146 6.80 10.90 -12.42
C SER A 146 7.53 10.37 -11.18
N LYS A 147 8.65 9.65 -11.35
CA LYS A 147 9.46 9.14 -10.24
C LYS A 147 10.44 10.19 -9.75
N SER A 148 10.67 10.20 -8.44
CA SER A 148 11.62 11.09 -7.80
C SER A 148 13.03 10.87 -8.33
N THR A 149 13.76 11.97 -8.48
CA THR A 149 15.18 11.98 -8.83
C THR A 149 16.01 11.34 -7.72
N GLY A 150 17.01 10.53 -8.11
CA GLY A 150 17.95 9.90 -7.18
C GLY A 150 19.00 10.86 -6.64
N ILE A 151 19.96 10.32 -5.89
CA ILE A 151 21.08 11.08 -5.31
C ILE A 151 22.02 11.68 -6.37
N ASP A 152 22.01 11.12 -7.58
CA ASP A 152 22.75 11.61 -8.74
C ASP A 152 22.15 12.89 -9.35
N ASN A 153 20.97 13.32 -8.89
CA ASN A 153 20.23 14.46 -9.42
C ASN A 153 19.90 14.36 -10.93
N ILE A 154 19.88 13.14 -11.50
CA ILE A 154 19.53 12.93 -12.92
C ILE A 154 18.04 12.58 -13.03
N PRO A 155 17.19 13.47 -13.56
CA PRO A 155 15.76 13.21 -13.61
C PRO A 155 15.43 12.18 -14.70
N ALA A 156 14.43 11.33 -14.43
CA ALA A 156 13.98 10.29 -15.37
C ALA A 156 13.56 10.84 -16.75
N ILE A 157 13.14 12.12 -16.83
CA ILE A 157 12.84 12.79 -18.09
C ILE A 157 14.08 12.96 -18.97
N ALA A 158 15.24 13.27 -18.41
CA ALA A 158 16.47 13.50 -19.17
C ALA A 158 16.93 12.20 -19.84
N LEU A 159 16.89 11.09 -19.12
CA LEU A 159 17.22 9.75 -19.63
C LEU A 159 16.26 9.29 -20.73
N LYS A 160 14.99 9.65 -20.61
CA LYS A 160 13.98 9.31 -21.61
C LYS A 160 14.15 10.12 -22.90
N LEU A 161 14.52 11.39 -22.80
CA LEU A 161 14.81 12.26 -23.95
C LEU A 161 16.08 11.82 -24.70
N SER A 162 17.07 11.24 -24.01
CA SER A 162 18.28 10.72 -24.68
C SER A 162 18.05 9.46 -25.52
N ALA A 163 16.83 8.90 -25.52
CA ALA A 163 16.45 7.73 -26.30
C ALA A 163 15.60 8.06 -27.56
N GLU A 164 15.51 9.36 -27.87
CA GLU A 164 15.03 9.88 -29.16
C GLU A 164 16.19 9.95 -30.17
#